data_AF-A0A059LF67-F1
#
_entry.id   AF-A0A059LF67-F1
#
_cell.length_a   1.000
_cell.length_b   1.000
_cell.length_c   1.000
_cell.angle_alpha   90.00
_cell.angle_beta   90.00
_cell.angle_gamma   90.00
#
_symmetry.space_group_name_H-M   'P 1'
#
loop_
_entity.id
_entity.type
_entity.pdbx_description
1 polymer ?
#
loop_
_entity_poly.entity_id
_entity_poly.type
_entity_poly.pdbx_seq_one_letter_code
_entity_poly.pdbx_strand_id
1 'polypeptide(L)'
;VDLGPRRRLALTHYALRHDASRDFLRDWVVQASADGEAWVDVRRHASDPSLKVAHQWAAWPLVGHAAARPWRALRVLLDRPNAGADNPWHLALSAWEFYGHLYEEHGPFA
;
A
#
# COMPACT_ATOMS: atom_id res chain seq x y z
N VAL A 1 1.72 -6.59 4.69
CA VAL A 1 0.44 -7.08 5.23
C VAL A 1 0.07 -8.37 4.51
N ASP A 2 -0.24 -9.43 5.25
CA ASP A 2 -0.77 -10.69 4.69
C ASP A 2 -2.12 -10.97 5.36
N LEU A 3 -3.17 -11.09 4.55
CA LEU A 3 -4.53 -11.38 5.04
C LEU A 3 -4.69 -12.87 5.39
N GLY A 4 -3.72 -13.71 5.05
CA GLY A 4 -3.73 -15.15 5.28
C GLY A 4 -4.45 -15.92 4.16
N PRO A 5 -4.39 -17.26 4.18
CA PRO A 5 -4.73 -18.09 3.03
C PRO A 5 -6.19 -18.00 2.60
N ARG A 6 -7.11 -17.72 3.52
CA ARG A 6 -8.57 -17.73 3.29
C ARG A 6 -9.19 -16.36 3.02
N ARG A 7 -8.39 -15.30 2.98
CA ARG A 7 -8.89 -13.94 2.79
C ARG A 7 -8.22 -13.29 1.60
N ARG A 8 -9.01 -12.57 0.81
CA ARG A 8 -8.53 -11.77 -0.31
C ARG A 8 -9.27 -10.44 -0.34
N LEU A 9 -8.58 -9.36 -0.64
CA LEU A 9 -9.15 -8.03 -0.75
C LEU A 9 -9.09 -7.57 -2.21
N ALA A 10 -10.24 -7.36 -2.85
CA ALA A 10 -10.29 -6.59 -4.10
C ALA A 10 -10.16 -5.11 -3.74
N LEU A 11 -8.96 -4.57 -3.95
CA LEU A 11 -8.56 -3.26 -3.46
C LEU A 11 -9.14 -2.15 -4.35
N THR A 12 -9.88 -1.21 -3.75
CA THR A 12 -10.44 -0.04 -4.45
C THR A 12 -9.61 1.21 -4.20
N HIS A 13 -9.14 1.39 -2.97
CA HIS A 13 -8.34 2.53 -2.54
C HIS A 13 -7.40 2.07 -1.43
N TYR A 14 -6.33 2.81 -1.23
CA TYR A 14 -5.56 2.74 0.00
C TYR A 14 -5.22 4.16 0.45
N ALA A 15 -4.89 4.30 1.71
CA ALA A 15 -4.49 5.58 2.29
C ALA A 15 -3.26 5.44 3.17
N LEU A 16 -2.48 6.51 3.22
CA LEU A 16 -1.30 6.64 4.06
C LEU A 16 -1.44 7.85 4.96
N ARG A 17 -0.94 7.69 6.18
CA ARG A 17 -0.72 8.80 7.10
C ARG A 17 0.76 8.92 7.41
N HIS A 18 1.34 10.07 7.07
CA HIS A 18 2.72 10.41 7.46
C HIS A 18 2.82 10.49 8.99
N ASP A 19 3.98 10.21 9.55
CA ASP A 19 4.22 10.42 10.98
C ASP A 19 4.61 11.89 11.29
N ALA A 20 5.35 12.15 12.36
CA ALA A 20 5.78 13.50 12.74
C ALA A 20 7.06 13.99 12.02
N SER A 21 7.71 13.12 11.26
CA SER A 21 9.02 13.35 10.64
C SER A 21 8.95 14.26 9.41
N ARG A 22 10.11 14.53 8.80
CA ARG A 22 10.23 15.38 7.59
C ARG A 22 10.61 14.61 6.33
N ASP A 23 10.86 13.30 6.44
CA ASP A 23 11.18 12.39 5.36
C ASP A 23 9.91 11.90 4.65
N PHE A 24 9.25 12.82 3.96
CA PHE A 24 8.04 12.53 3.21
C PHE A 24 8.30 11.58 2.05
N LEU A 25 7.39 10.62 1.88
CA LEU A 25 7.43 9.64 0.82
C LEU A 25 7.26 10.28 -0.57
N ARG A 26 8.18 9.99 -1.50
CA ARG A 26 8.18 10.55 -2.87
C ARG A 26 8.10 9.47 -3.95
N ASP A 27 9.02 8.52 -3.91
CA ASP A 27 9.21 7.50 -4.94
C ASP A 27 9.06 6.11 -4.34
N TRP A 28 7.94 5.48 -4.63
CA TRP A 28 7.52 4.27 -3.94
C TRP A 28 6.51 3.47 -4.75
N VAL A 29 6.31 2.21 -4.38
CA VAL A 29 5.41 1.30 -5.07
C VAL A 29 4.60 0.49 -4.07
N VAL A 30 3.30 0.38 -4.33
CA VAL A 30 2.46 -0.65 -3.72
C VAL A 30 2.50 -1.87 -4.61
N GLN A 31 2.86 -2.99 -4.01
CA GLN A 31 2.80 -4.30 -4.64
C GLN A 31 1.77 -5.18 -3.94
N ALA A 32 1.17 -6.06 -4.72
CA ALA A 32 0.23 -7.04 -4.22
C ALA A 32 0.56 -8.45 -4.73
N SER A 33 0.12 -9.45 -3.99
CA SER A 33 0.34 -10.85 -4.30
C SER A 33 -0.88 -11.70 -3.94
N ALA A 34 -1.15 -12.71 -4.76
CA ALA A 34 -2.21 -13.69 -4.51
C ALA A 34 -1.68 -14.94 -3.75
N ASP A 35 -0.40 -15.24 -3.92
CA ASP A 35 0.29 -16.43 -3.42
C ASP A 35 1.39 -16.12 -2.38
N GLY A 36 1.76 -14.84 -2.21
CA GLY A 36 2.82 -14.35 -1.32
C GLY A 36 4.22 -14.46 -1.92
N GLU A 37 4.36 -15.09 -3.08
CA GLU A 37 5.63 -15.36 -3.74
C GLU A 37 5.80 -14.47 -4.97
N ALA A 38 4.80 -14.43 -5.85
CA ALA A 38 4.77 -13.58 -7.02
C ALA A 38 4.13 -12.22 -6.65
N TRP A 39 4.91 -11.16 -6.80
CA TRP A 39 4.48 -9.79 -6.50
C TRP A 39 4.31 -8.99 -7.78
N VAL A 40 3.21 -8.23 -7.87
CA VAL A 40 2.95 -7.32 -8.98
C VAL A 40 2.81 -5.88 -8.49
N ASP A 41 3.31 -4.93 -9.28
CA ASP A 41 3.10 -3.51 -9.06
C ASP A 41 1.63 -3.18 -9.30
N VAL A 42 0.90 -2.83 -8.24
CA VAL A 42 -0.50 -2.39 -8.37
C VAL A 42 -0.60 -0.87 -8.51
N ARG A 43 0.37 -0.13 -7.96
CA ARG A 43 0.50 1.31 -8.18
C ARG A 43 1.92 1.78 -7.88
N ARG A 44 2.56 2.45 -8.85
CA ARG A 44 3.86 3.11 -8.68
C ARG A 44 3.66 4.62 -8.58
N HIS A 45 4.41 5.24 -7.69
CA HIS A 45 4.44 6.66 -7.41
C HIS A 45 5.84 7.19 -7.72
N ALA A 46 5.90 8.23 -8.55
CA ALA A 46 7.14 8.90 -8.89
C ALA A 46 7.03 10.36 -8.48
N SER A 47 7.94 10.81 -7.62
CA SER A 47 7.96 12.18 -7.09
C SER A 47 6.58 12.66 -6.58
N ASP A 48 5.83 11.81 -5.89
CA ASP A 48 4.46 12.09 -5.46
C ASP A 48 4.42 13.20 -4.37
N PRO A 49 3.71 14.32 -4.61
CA PRO A 49 3.70 15.47 -3.70
C PRO A 49 2.54 15.45 -2.69
N SER A 50 1.76 14.38 -2.61
CA SER A 50 0.50 14.34 -1.84
C SER A 50 0.72 14.50 -0.33
N LEU A 51 1.81 13.95 0.19
CA LEU A 51 2.22 14.08 1.60
C LEU A 51 3.38 15.09 1.73
N LYS A 52 3.16 16.18 2.45
CA LYS A 52 4.12 17.29 2.59
C LYS A 52 4.10 17.97 3.96
N VAL A 53 3.24 17.51 4.87
CA VAL A 53 3.14 18.02 6.24
C VAL A 53 3.07 16.85 7.22
N ALA A 54 3.65 17.02 8.40
CA ALA A 54 3.57 16.06 9.50
C ALA A 54 2.11 15.65 9.77
N HIS A 55 1.88 14.36 10.05
CA HIS A 55 0.58 13.76 10.33
C HIS A 55 -0.46 13.85 9.21
N GLN A 56 -0.09 14.36 8.03
CA GLN A 56 -0.98 14.47 6.89
C GLN A 56 -1.42 13.08 6.42
N TRP A 57 -2.67 13.03 5.97
CA TRP A 57 -3.28 11.86 5.36
C TRP A 57 -3.49 12.10 3.86
N ALA A 58 -3.25 11.08 3.05
CA ALA A 58 -3.54 11.08 1.63
C ALA A 58 -4.05 9.69 1.20
N ALA A 59 -4.92 9.66 0.20
CA ALA A 59 -5.47 8.44 -0.34
C ALA A 59 -5.41 8.43 -1.86
N TRP A 60 -5.29 7.22 -2.42
CA TRP A 60 -5.20 7.03 -3.85
C TRP A 60 -6.12 5.89 -4.29
N PRO A 61 -6.91 6.10 -5.37
CA PRO A 61 -7.70 5.03 -5.96
C PRO A 61 -6.81 4.01 -6.68
N LEU A 62 -7.20 2.75 -6.67
CA LEU A 62 -6.73 1.78 -7.65
C LEU A 62 -7.69 1.77 -8.84
N VAL A 63 -7.13 1.65 -10.04
CA VAL A 63 -7.90 1.61 -11.29
C VAL A 63 -7.45 0.44 -12.16
N GLY A 64 -8.32 0.03 -13.08
CA GLY A 64 -8.02 -1.03 -14.05
C GLY A 64 -7.86 -2.42 -13.42
N HIS A 65 -7.02 -3.25 -14.01
CA HIS A 65 -6.85 -4.66 -13.62
C HIS A 65 -6.43 -4.84 -12.15
N ALA A 66 -5.67 -3.90 -11.60
CA ALA A 66 -5.23 -3.95 -10.21
C ALA A 66 -6.39 -3.83 -9.21
N ALA A 67 -7.45 -3.09 -9.57
CA ALA A 67 -8.66 -2.94 -8.76
C ALA A 67 -9.66 -4.09 -8.94
N ALA A 68 -9.62 -4.77 -10.09
CA ALA A 68 -10.54 -5.86 -10.42
C ALA A 68 -10.15 -7.22 -9.81
N ARG A 69 -8.91 -7.36 -9.31
CA ARG A 69 -8.38 -8.62 -8.78
C ARG A 69 -8.34 -8.63 -7.24
N PRO A 70 -8.82 -9.70 -6.57
CA PRO A 70 -8.61 -9.91 -5.15
C PRO A 70 -7.16 -10.31 -4.81
N TRP A 71 -6.58 -9.67 -3.79
CA TRP A 71 -5.19 -9.88 -3.35
C TRP A 71 -5.10 -10.43 -1.93
N ARG A 72 -4.11 -11.29 -1.65
CA ARG A 72 -3.87 -11.82 -0.30
C ARG A 72 -2.95 -10.94 0.51
N ALA A 73 -1.86 -10.54 -0.11
CA ALA A 73 -0.78 -9.84 0.56
C ALA A 73 -0.48 -8.54 -0.17
N LEU A 74 -0.14 -7.51 0.60
CA LEU A 74 0.22 -6.18 0.12
C LEU A 74 1.53 -5.74 0.80
N ARG A 75 2.41 -5.10 0.04
CA ARG A 75 3.63 -4.49 0.56
C ARG A 75 3.87 -3.14 -0.08
N VAL A 76 4.53 -2.27 0.66
CA VAL A 76 4.98 -0.96 0.19
C VAL A 76 6.49 -0.98 0.17
N LEU A 77 7.08 -0.50 -0.91
CA LEU A 77 8.52 -0.44 -1.09
C LEU A 77 8.91 0.97 -1.52
N LEU A 78 10.04 1.45 -1.03
CA LEU A 78 10.72 2.60 -1.61
C LEU A 78 11.33 2.19 -2.95
N ASP A 79 11.05 2.95 -4.00
CA ASP A 79 11.62 2.77 -5.34
C ASP A 79 12.90 3.60 -5.49
N ARG A 80 12.98 4.73 -4.77
CA ARG A 80 14.18 5.57 -4.64
C ARG A 80 14.30 6.12 -3.21
N PRO A 81 15.50 6.59 -2.81
CA PRO A 81 15.65 7.25 -1.53
C PRO A 81 14.88 8.58 -1.48
N ASN A 82 14.30 8.92 -0.32
CA ASN A 82 13.63 10.19 -0.07
C ASN A 82 14.66 11.33 -0.10
N ALA A 83 14.44 12.32 -0.96
CA ALA A 83 15.32 13.47 -1.10
C ALA A 83 15.27 14.39 0.13
N GLY A 84 16.42 14.77 0.67
CA GLY A 84 16.53 15.72 1.80
C GLY A 84 16.16 15.14 3.17
N ALA A 85 16.04 13.81 3.29
CA ALA A 85 15.81 13.11 4.54
C ALA A 85 17.15 12.79 5.25
N ASP A 86 17.17 12.93 6.58
CA ASP A 86 18.30 12.48 7.41
C ASP A 86 18.49 10.96 7.31
N ASN A 87 17.41 10.22 7.07
CA ASN A 87 17.45 8.82 6.68
C ASN A 87 16.73 8.61 5.34
N PRO A 88 17.47 8.48 4.23
CA PRO A 88 16.89 8.47 2.89
C PRO A 88 16.11 7.20 2.55
N TRP A 89 16.22 6.13 3.35
CA TRP A 89 15.50 4.86 3.13
C TRP A 89 14.42 4.60 4.18
N HIS A 90 13.98 5.64 4.88
CA HIS A 90 12.87 5.54 5.81
C HIS A 90 11.52 5.65 5.11
N LEU A 91 10.60 4.79 5.55
CA LEU A 91 9.20 4.85 5.19
C LEU A 91 8.43 5.31 6.44
N ALA A 92 8.44 6.62 6.66
CA ALA A 92 7.92 7.26 7.87
C ALA A 92 6.38 7.36 7.85
N LEU A 93 5.72 6.29 8.29
CA LEU A 93 4.27 6.19 8.32
C LEU A 93 3.77 5.93 9.74
N SER A 94 2.66 6.58 10.08
CA SER A 94 1.88 6.27 11.28
C SER A 94 0.71 5.32 11.00
N ALA A 95 0.23 5.27 9.76
CA ALA A 95 -0.82 4.35 9.34
C ALA A 95 -0.73 4.01 7.83
N TRP A 96 -1.16 2.80 7.50
CA TRP A 96 -1.43 2.36 6.14
C TRP A 96 -2.75 1.59 6.11
N GLU A 97 -3.73 2.13 5.39
CA GLU A 97 -5.10 1.64 5.37
C GLU A 97 -5.47 1.15 3.96
N PHE A 98 -6.27 0.09 3.89
CA PHE A 98 -6.72 -0.51 2.64
C PHE A 98 -8.23 -0.65 2.64
N TYR A 99 -8.85 -0.32 1.51
CA TYR A 99 -10.30 -0.32 1.38
C TYR A 99 -10.73 -1.06 0.12
N GLY A 100 -11.82 -1.82 0.23
CA GLY A 100 -12.39 -2.56 -0.88
C GLY A 100 -13.29 -3.70 -0.42
N HIS A 101 -13.47 -4.69 -1.29
CA HIS A 101 -14.33 -5.84 -1.02
C HIS A 101 -13.49 -6.99 -0.48
N LEU A 102 -13.77 -7.39 0.77
CA LEU A 102 -13.14 -8.54 1.40
C LEU A 102 -13.90 -9.82 1.01
N TYR A 103 -13.17 -10.79 0.48
CA TYR A 103 -13.64 -12.14 0.19
C TYR A 103 -13.05 -13.08 1.22
N GLU A 104 -13.91 -13.81 1.92
CA GLU A 104 -13.53 -14.78 2.92
C GLU A 104 -14.07 -16.16 2.51
N GLU A 105 -13.16 -17.11 2.39
CA GLU A 105 -13.54 -18.50 2.20
C GLU A 105 -14.01 -19.07 3.54
N HIS A 106 -15.32 -19.32 3.61
CA HIS A 106 -15.92 -20.06 4.69
C HIS A 106 -15.66 -21.55 4.44
N GLY A 107 -15.09 -22.24 5.43
CA GLY A 107 -14.90 -23.68 5.33
C GLY A 107 -16.23 -24.42 5.19
N PRO A 108 -16.23 -25.70 4.80
CA PRO A 108 -17.44 -26.47 4.49
C PRO A 108 -18.38 -26.73 5.70
N PHE A 109 -18.16 -26.10 6.84
CA PHE A 109 -18.94 -26.27 8.07
C PHE A 109 -19.42 -24.94 8.69
N ALA A 110 -19.48 -23.86 7.89
CA ALA A 110 -20.11 -22.61 8.27
C ALA A 110 -21.63 -22.65 8.01
#